data_AF-A0A4Q2TA43-F1
#
_entry.id   AF-A0A4Q2TA43-F1
#
_cell.length_a   1.000
_cell.length_b   1.000
_cell.length_c   1.000
_cell.angle_alpha   90.00
_cell.angle_beta   90.00
_cell.angle_gamma   90.00
#
_symmetry.space_group_name_H-M   'P 1'
#
loop_
_entity.id
_entity.type
_entity.pdbx_description
1 polymer ?
#
loop_
_entity_poly.entity_id
_entity_poly.type
_entity_poly.pdbx_seq_one_letter_code
_entity_poly.pdbx_strand_id
1 'polypeptide(L)'
;MAKFISPFTGMGVNSELKLGIGFYLLYFGLFLFGFGSFIFQVTSPEIAKRFSSADDYVERTQSIVTASEISHKLQFILQHVELGSVVEEEAKLYKNAISAGVGSQPQQAAKLFTLRNFFETKDRSRCAFRIIVFLLFSSGLALTMAPSFIALARVGRDFARSYM
;
A
#
# COMPACT_ATOMS: atom_id res chain seq x y z
N MET A 1 -62.29 -34.91 -8.67
CA MET A 1 -61.54 -33.79 -9.28
C MET A 1 -60.41 -33.38 -8.35
N ALA A 2 -59.19 -33.85 -8.62
CA ALA A 2 -58.01 -33.49 -7.83
C ALA A 2 -57.50 -32.12 -8.26
N LYS A 3 -57.37 -31.20 -7.30
CA LYS A 3 -56.89 -29.84 -7.47
C LYS A 3 -55.35 -29.89 -7.51
N PHE A 4 -54.77 -29.79 -8.70
CA PHE A 4 -53.32 -29.67 -8.87
C PHE A 4 -52.88 -28.31 -8.31
N ILE A 5 -52.28 -28.32 -7.12
CA ILE A 5 -51.60 -27.15 -6.55
C ILE A 5 -50.21 -27.13 -7.18
N SER A 6 -49.98 -26.24 -8.14
CA SER A 6 -48.67 -25.96 -8.70
C SER A 6 -47.86 -25.09 -7.72
N PRO A 7 -46.74 -25.56 -7.12
CA PRO A 7 -46.06 -24.82 -6.06
C PRO A 7 -44.93 -23.89 -6.53
N PHE A 8 -44.81 -23.56 -7.83
CA PHE A 8 -43.57 -22.99 -8.38
C PHE A 8 -43.69 -21.66 -9.16
N THR A 9 -44.56 -20.74 -8.74
CA THR A 9 -44.72 -19.45 -9.44
C THR A 9 -44.22 -18.21 -8.68
N GLY A 10 -43.50 -18.37 -7.56
CA GLY A 10 -43.04 -17.24 -6.72
C GLY A 10 -41.53 -17.10 -6.50
N MET A 11 -40.69 -18.04 -6.94
CA MET A 11 -39.26 -18.10 -6.56
C MET A 11 -38.27 -17.55 -7.60
N GLY A 12 -38.70 -17.31 -8.85
CA GLY A 12 -37.80 -16.93 -9.95
C GLY A 12 -37.20 -15.52 -9.83
N VAL A 13 -38.05 -14.52 -9.59
CA VAL A 13 -37.65 -13.10 -9.63
C VAL A 13 -36.63 -12.74 -8.54
N ASN A 14 -36.80 -13.28 -7.33
CA ASN A 14 -35.88 -13.03 -6.22
C ASN A 14 -34.52 -13.72 -6.38
N SER A 15 -34.45 -14.78 -7.19
CA SER A 15 -33.23 -15.56 -7.41
C SER A 15 -32.37 -14.93 -8.49
N GLU A 16 -32.96 -14.45 -9.58
CA GLU A 16 -32.26 -13.71 -10.65
C GLU A 16 -31.69 -12.38 -10.16
N LEU A 17 -32.45 -11.65 -9.34
CA LEU A 17 -31.99 -10.36 -8.78
C LEU A 17 -30.84 -10.55 -7.77
N LYS A 18 -30.86 -11.64 -6.99
CA LYS A 18 -29.75 -12.04 -6.10
C LYS A 18 -28.51 -12.53 -6.86
N LEU A 19 -28.69 -13.12 -8.04
CA LEU A 19 -27.59 -13.50 -8.91
C LEU A 19 -26.94 -12.26 -9.52
N GLY A 20 -27.76 -11.32 -10.01
CA GLY A 20 -27.31 -10.05 -10.59
C GLY A 20 -26.54 -9.17 -9.60
N ILE A 21 -27.04 -9.03 -8.36
CA ILE A 21 -26.32 -8.26 -7.32
C ILE A 21 -24.97 -8.92 -6.97
N GLY A 22 -24.90 -10.26 -6.95
CA GLY A 22 -23.67 -11.00 -6.66
C GLY A 22 -22.60 -10.78 -7.74
N PHE A 23 -22.98 -10.85 -9.01
CA PHE A 23 -22.09 -10.53 -10.13
C PHE A 23 -21.65 -9.07 -10.10
N TYR A 24 -22.56 -8.14 -9.80
CA TYR A 24 -22.21 -6.73 -9.68
C TYR A 24 -21.16 -6.48 -8.59
N LEU A 25 -21.35 -7.05 -7.39
CA LEU A 25 -20.39 -6.96 -6.29
C LEU A 25 -19.03 -7.55 -6.65
N LEU A 26 -19.03 -8.68 -7.35
CA LEU A 26 -17.81 -9.33 -7.83
C LEU A 26 -17.06 -8.43 -8.83
N TYR A 27 -17.74 -7.96 -9.89
CA TYR A 27 -17.11 -7.10 -10.90
C TYR A 27 -16.65 -5.77 -10.34
N PHE A 28 -17.45 -5.15 -9.48
CA PHE A 28 -17.09 -3.90 -8.83
C PHE A 28 -15.92 -4.08 -7.86
N GLY A 29 -15.90 -5.18 -7.10
CA GLY A 29 -14.77 -5.52 -6.22
C GLY A 29 -13.47 -5.78 -6.99
N LEU A 30 -13.53 -6.52 -8.11
CA LEU A 30 -12.41 -6.72 -9.04
C LEU A 30 -11.92 -5.40 -9.63
N PHE A 31 -12.83 -4.51 -10.01
CA PHE A 31 -12.49 -3.19 -10.50
C PHE A 31 -11.74 -2.36 -9.45
N LEU A 32 -12.26 -2.27 -8.22
CA LEU A 32 -11.59 -1.55 -7.13
C LEU A 32 -10.21 -2.15 -6.80
N PHE A 33 -10.10 -3.47 -6.84
CA PHE A 33 -8.84 -4.17 -6.64
C PHE A 33 -7.81 -3.82 -7.72
N GLY A 34 -8.21 -3.91 -9.01
CA GLY A 34 -7.36 -3.54 -10.14
C GLY A 34 -6.97 -2.06 -10.11
N PHE A 35 -7.92 -1.19 -9.79
CA PHE A 35 -7.69 0.25 -9.69
C PHE A 35 -6.75 0.61 -8.53
N GLY A 36 -6.91 -0.02 -7.36
CA GLY A 36 -5.99 0.13 -6.23
C GLY A 36 -4.57 -0.31 -6.59
N SER A 37 -4.42 -1.43 -7.29
CA SER A 37 -3.13 -1.91 -7.80
C SER A 37 -2.50 -0.92 -8.79
N PHE A 38 -3.29 -0.36 -9.70
CA PHE A 38 -2.83 0.67 -10.62
C PHE A 38 -2.33 1.92 -9.89
N ILE A 39 -3.11 2.46 -8.94
CA ILE A 39 -2.70 3.61 -8.13
C ILE A 39 -1.39 3.30 -7.42
N PHE A 40 -1.28 2.13 -6.79
CA PHE A 40 -0.06 1.71 -6.11
C PHE A 40 1.14 1.71 -7.05
N GLN A 41 0.99 1.18 -8.27
CA GLN A 41 2.09 1.16 -9.24
C GLN A 41 2.51 2.57 -9.68
N VAL A 42 1.56 3.46 -9.93
CA VAL A 42 1.83 4.84 -10.40
C VAL A 42 2.40 5.72 -9.29
N THR A 43 1.87 5.63 -8.08
CA THR A 43 2.25 6.53 -6.97
C THR A 43 3.35 5.98 -6.07
N SER A 44 3.62 4.67 -6.05
CA SER A 44 4.68 4.13 -5.19
C SER A 44 6.06 4.38 -5.83
N PRO A 45 6.98 5.09 -5.13
CA PRO A 45 8.32 5.33 -5.64
C PRO A 45 9.11 4.02 -5.70
N GLU A 46 9.97 3.88 -6.70
CA GLU A 46 10.76 2.64 -6.88
C GLU A 46 11.57 2.24 -5.65
N ILE A 47 12.04 3.22 -4.86
CA ILE A 47 12.79 2.98 -3.63
C ILE A 47 11.93 2.21 -2.61
N ALA A 48 10.67 2.58 -2.43
CA ALA A 48 9.76 1.90 -1.52
C ALA A 48 9.30 0.52 -2.05
N LYS A 49 9.41 0.28 -3.36
CA LYS A 49 9.14 -1.03 -3.98
C LYS A 49 10.33 -1.99 -3.85
N ARG A 50 11.55 -1.45 -3.87
CA ARG A 50 12.80 -2.23 -3.91
C ARG A 50 13.36 -2.55 -2.52
N PHE A 51 13.11 -1.69 -1.53
CA PHE A 51 13.68 -1.82 -0.18
C PHE A 51 12.57 -1.88 0.86
N SER A 52 12.68 -2.84 1.79
CA SER A 52 11.71 -3.04 2.86
C SER A 52 11.95 -2.13 4.06
N SER A 53 13.20 -1.69 4.28
CA SER A 53 13.59 -0.85 5.40
C SER A 53 14.65 0.17 5.01
N ALA A 54 14.82 1.20 5.85
CA ALA A 54 15.90 2.17 5.70
C ALA A 54 17.28 1.51 5.78
N ASP A 55 17.44 0.51 6.66
CA ASP A 55 18.71 -0.21 6.82
C ASP A 55 19.06 -1.03 5.56
N ASP A 56 18.09 -1.72 4.94
CA ASP A 56 18.29 -2.45 3.66
C ASP A 56 18.63 -1.48 2.51
N TYR A 57 17.98 -0.31 2.48
CA TYR A 57 18.32 0.74 1.53
C TYR A 57 19.76 1.25 1.71
N VAL A 58 20.17 1.52 2.96
CA VAL A 58 21.51 2.01 3.29
C VAL A 58 22.55 0.96 2.92
N GLU A 59 22.35 -0.30 3.32
CA GLU A 59 23.30 -1.39 3.09
C GLU A 59 23.61 -1.58 1.60
N ARG A 60 22.59 -1.53 0.74
CA ARG A 60 22.77 -1.72 -0.71
C ARG A 60 23.22 -0.47 -1.45
N THR A 61 22.90 0.72 -0.92
CA THR A 61 23.18 1.99 -1.62
C THR A 61 24.50 2.62 -1.19
N GLN A 62 25.01 2.30 0.01
CA GLN A 62 26.24 2.89 0.53
C GLN A 62 27.49 2.59 -0.30
N SER A 63 27.55 1.50 -1.06
CA SER A 63 28.73 1.19 -1.89
C SER A 63 28.72 1.93 -3.23
N ILE A 64 27.54 2.39 -3.68
CA ILE A 64 27.34 2.90 -5.04
C ILE A 64 27.17 4.43 -5.06
N VAL A 65 26.67 5.02 -3.96
CA VAL A 65 26.36 6.46 -3.92
C VAL A 65 27.60 7.34 -4.01
N THR A 66 27.53 8.33 -4.90
CA THR A 66 28.58 9.34 -5.12
C THR A 66 28.41 10.55 -4.21
N ALA A 67 29.48 11.33 -4.00
CA ALA A 67 29.43 12.52 -3.14
C ALA A 67 28.44 13.58 -3.65
N SER A 68 28.27 13.73 -4.96
CA SER A 68 27.29 14.64 -5.56
C SER A 68 25.85 14.22 -5.26
N GLU A 69 25.55 12.92 -5.29
CA GLU A 69 24.24 12.39 -4.92
C GLU A 69 23.91 12.59 -3.44
N ILE A 70 24.90 12.51 -2.55
CA ILE A 70 24.73 12.80 -1.12
C ILE A 70 24.32 14.26 -0.94
N SER A 71 25.01 15.19 -1.60
CA SER A 71 24.67 16.62 -1.54
C SER A 71 23.25 16.90 -2.02
N HIS A 72 22.82 16.25 -3.10
CA HIS A 72 21.45 16.39 -3.61
C HIS A 72 20.41 15.79 -2.64
N LYS A 73 20.69 14.62 -2.04
CA LYS A 73 19.81 14.01 -1.03
C LYS A 73 19.73 14.85 0.25
N LEU A 74 20.84 15.45 0.69
CA LEU A 74 20.87 16.41 1.81
C LEU A 74 20.00 17.63 1.53
N GLN A 75 20.08 18.20 0.32
CA GLN A 75 19.23 19.31 -0.06
C GLN A 75 17.74 18.93 -0.06
N PHE A 76 17.41 17.73 -0.52
CA PHE A 76 16.04 17.21 -0.45
C PHE A 76 15.54 17.09 0.99
N ILE A 77 16.36 16.56 1.90
CA ILE A 77 16.04 16.45 3.34
C ILE A 77 15.75 17.84 3.91
N LEU A 78 16.64 18.81 3.69
CA LEU A 78 16.48 20.18 4.20
C LEU A 78 15.21 20.90 3.70
N GLN A 79 14.69 20.51 2.52
CA GLN A 79 13.45 21.07 1.98
C GLN A 79 12.17 20.43 2.53
N HIS A 80 12.26 19.21 3.07
CA HIS A 80 11.08 18.41 3.44
C HIS A 80 11.02 18.06 4.93
N VAL A 81 12.03 18.44 5.71
CA VAL A 81 12.10 18.27 7.15
C VAL A 81 11.57 19.53 7.86
N GLU A 82 10.97 19.34 9.04
CA GLU A 82 10.44 20.43 9.86
C GLU A 82 11.56 21.37 10.34
N LEU A 83 11.31 22.68 10.23
CA LEU A 83 12.23 23.73 10.66
C LEU A 83 12.52 23.64 12.17
N GLY A 84 13.80 23.64 12.54
CA GLY A 84 14.27 23.54 13.92
C GLY A 84 14.36 22.11 14.46
N SER A 85 14.22 21.10 13.61
CA SER A 85 14.43 19.71 14.02
C SER A 85 15.92 19.36 14.11
N VAL A 86 16.26 18.42 15.00
CA VAL A 86 17.64 17.90 15.17
C VAL A 86 18.22 17.39 13.84
N VAL A 87 17.36 16.78 13.01
CA VAL A 87 17.72 16.26 11.68
C VAL A 87 18.13 17.39 10.72
N GLU A 88 17.48 18.56 10.80
CA GLU A 88 17.82 19.70 9.95
C GLU A 88 19.19 20.29 10.34
N GLU A 89 19.46 20.45 11.63
CA GLU A 89 20.75 20.95 12.13
C GLU A 89 21.89 20.04 11.71
N GLU A 90 21.73 18.73 11.89
CA GLU A 90 22.74 17.74 11.50
C GLU A 90 22.94 17.70 9.97
N ALA A 91 21.86 17.80 9.19
CA ALA A 91 21.95 17.89 7.73
C ALA A 91 22.68 19.16 7.26
N LYS A 92 22.48 20.31 7.92
CA LYS A 92 23.22 21.55 7.63
C LYS A 92 24.70 21.39 7.95
N LEU A 93 25.04 20.78 9.07
CA LEU A 93 26.44 20.51 9.45
C LEU A 93 27.14 19.66 8.40
N TYR A 94 26.51 18.56 7.97
CA TYR A 94 27.08 17.69 6.94
C TYR A 94 27.19 18.38 5.58
N LYS A 95 26.19 19.17 5.17
CA LYS A 95 26.25 19.95 3.93
C LYS A 95 27.42 20.93 3.94
N ASN A 96 27.62 21.64 5.04
CA ASN A 96 28.72 22.59 5.19
C ASN A 96 30.08 21.88 5.20
N ALA A 97 30.20 20.76 5.91
CA ALA A 97 31.43 19.96 5.95
C ALA A 97 31.83 19.41 4.57
N ILE A 98 30.85 18.94 3.78
CA ILE A 98 31.08 18.47 2.40
C ILE A 98 31.50 19.62 1.49
N SER A 99 30.84 20.79 1.61
CA SER A 99 31.20 21.98 0.82
C SER A 99 32.59 22.54 1.16
N ALA A 100 33.06 22.32 2.39
CA ALA A 100 34.38 22.74 2.86
C ALA A 100 35.51 21.75 2.47
N GLY A 101 35.19 20.63 1.80
CA GLY A 101 36.19 19.68 1.32
C GLY A 101 36.84 18.83 2.43
N VAL A 102 36.21 18.70 3.60
CA VAL A 102 36.75 17.93 4.73
C VAL A 102 36.69 16.42 4.41
N GLY A 103 37.86 15.76 4.41
CA GLY A 103 38.08 14.44 3.83
C GLY A 103 37.45 13.23 4.54
N SER A 104 37.22 12.19 3.73
CA SER A 104 36.98 10.74 3.94
C SER A 104 36.30 10.15 5.20
N GLN A 105 36.59 10.58 6.43
CA GLN A 105 36.08 9.89 7.64
C GLN A 105 34.69 10.39 8.10
N PRO A 106 34.45 11.72 8.26
CA PRO A 106 33.10 12.28 8.41
C PRO A 106 32.17 11.95 7.23
N GLN A 107 32.70 11.56 6.06
CA GLN A 107 31.88 11.20 4.91
C GLN A 107 31.06 9.92 5.12
N GLN A 108 31.54 8.93 5.89
CA GLN A 108 30.82 7.67 6.04
C GLN A 108 29.62 7.81 6.99
N ALA A 109 29.81 8.48 8.13
CA ALA A 109 28.72 8.81 9.05
C ALA A 109 27.69 9.73 8.38
N ALA A 110 28.14 10.79 7.69
CA ALA A 110 27.27 11.68 6.91
C ALA A 110 26.49 10.93 5.83
N LYS A 111 27.11 9.95 5.17
CA LYS A 111 26.48 9.13 4.13
C LYS A 111 25.40 8.22 4.71
N LEU A 112 25.69 7.51 5.81
CA LEU A 112 24.71 6.68 6.51
C LEU A 112 23.52 7.51 6.99
N PHE A 113 23.79 8.63 7.65
CA PHE A 113 22.77 9.58 8.12
C PHE A 113 21.90 10.08 6.96
N THR A 114 22.53 10.55 5.88
CA THR A 114 21.83 11.10 4.71
C THR A 114 20.97 10.05 4.05
N LEU A 115 21.49 8.84 3.84
CA LEU A 115 20.74 7.78 3.16
C LEU A 115 19.54 7.33 4.00
N ARG A 116 19.73 7.15 5.31
CA ARG A 116 18.65 6.78 6.22
C ARG A 116 17.56 7.83 6.27
N ASN A 117 17.91 9.07 6.58
CA ASN A 117 16.93 10.16 6.68
C ASN A 117 16.26 10.45 5.33
N PHE A 118 17.00 10.36 4.22
CA PHE A 118 16.39 10.51 2.89
C PHE A 118 15.31 9.46 2.64
N PHE A 119 15.56 8.20 3.00
CA PHE A 119 14.56 7.15 2.90
C PHE A 119 13.36 7.44 3.79
N GLU A 120 13.59 7.75 5.06
CA GLU A 120 12.52 8.01 6.04
C GLU A 120 11.66 9.23 5.67
N THR A 121 12.27 10.36 5.26
CA THR A 121 11.55 11.55 4.80
C THR A 121 10.70 11.23 3.57
N LYS A 122 11.25 10.47 2.62
CA LYS A 122 10.53 10.09 1.41
C LYS A 122 9.40 9.11 1.72
N ASP A 123 9.60 8.20 2.66
CA ASP A 123 8.59 7.22 3.08
C ASP A 123 7.43 7.89 3.81
N ARG A 124 7.74 8.76 4.78
CA ARG A 124 6.75 9.48 5.59
C ARG A 124 5.82 10.34 4.74
N SER A 125 6.35 10.99 3.71
CA SER A 125 5.56 11.85 2.80
C SER A 125 4.42 11.12 2.07
N ARG A 126 4.44 9.79 1.99
CA ARG A 126 3.45 8.99 1.24
C ARG A 126 2.68 7.99 2.08
N CYS A 127 2.75 8.11 3.41
CA CYS A 127 1.96 7.28 4.33
C CYS A 127 0.45 7.35 4.01
N ALA A 128 -0.06 8.55 3.71
CA ALA A 128 -1.47 8.74 3.32
C ALA A 128 -1.86 7.93 2.07
N PHE A 129 -1.00 7.90 1.04
CA PHE A 129 -1.26 7.11 -0.16
C PHE A 129 -1.31 5.62 0.12
N ARG A 130 -0.43 5.11 0.99
CA ARG A 130 -0.45 3.70 1.40
C ARG A 130 -1.76 3.34 2.08
N ILE A 131 -2.27 4.20 2.95
CA ILE A 131 -3.55 4.00 3.63
C ILE A 131 -4.69 3.98 2.61
N ILE A 132 -4.72 4.94 1.66
CA ILE A 132 -5.75 4.99 0.62
C ILE A 132 -5.73 3.71 -0.23
N VAL A 133 -4.57 3.29 -0.71
CA VAL A 133 -4.41 2.04 -1.47
C VAL A 133 -4.86 0.83 -0.66
N PHE A 134 -4.47 0.76 0.63
CA PHE A 134 -4.88 -0.33 1.52
C PHE A 134 -6.40 -0.40 1.70
N LEU A 135 -7.08 0.74 1.84
CA LEU A 135 -8.54 0.80 1.96
C LEU A 135 -9.24 0.40 0.66
N LEU A 136 -8.73 0.84 -0.49
CA LEU A 136 -9.20 0.42 -1.82
C LEU A 136 -9.07 -1.10 -2.01
N PHE A 137 -7.92 -1.65 -1.63
CA PHE A 137 -7.65 -3.08 -1.75
C PHE A 137 -8.54 -3.90 -0.80
N SER A 138 -8.66 -3.46 0.46
CA SER A 138 -9.49 -4.12 1.47
C SER A 138 -10.97 -4.08 1.12
N SER A 139 -11.47 -2.96 0.60
CA SER A 139 -12.86 -2.84 0.15
C SER A 139 -13.14 -3.71 -1.07
N GLY A 140 -12.26 -3.71 -2.08
CA GLY A 140 -12.36 -4.61 -3.23
C GLY A 140 -12.36 -6.09 -2.84
N LEU A 141 -11.50 -6.47 -1.90
CA LEU A 141 -11.43 -7.82 -1.36
C LEU A 141 -12.69 -8.19 -0.58
N ALA A 142 -13.20 -7.29 0.28
CA ALA A 142 -14.44 -7.52 1.01
C ALA A 142 -15.65 -7.71 0.06
N LEU A 143 -15.74 -6.89 -0.99
CA LEU A 143 -16.80 -6.97 -2.00
C LEU A 143 -16.75 -8.28 -2.81
N THR A 144 -15.56 -8.74 -3.17
CA THR A 144 -15.39 -10.01 -3.89
C THR A 144 -15.62 -11.23 -3.00
N MET A 145 -15.26 -11.17 -1.72
CA MET A 145 -15.49 -12.27 -0.78
C MET A 145 -16.94 -12.37 -0.30
N ALA A 146 -17.70 -11.27 -0.27
CA ALA A 146 -19.09 -11.25 0.19
C ALA A 146 -19.99 -12.33 -0.45
N PRO A 147 -20.08 -12.47 -1.79
CA PRO A 147 -20.90 -13.53 -2.41
C PRO A 147 -20.42 -14.93 -2.02
N SER A 148 -19.11 -15.15 -1.90
CA SER A 148 -18.53 -16.44 -1.49
C SER A 148 -18.90 -16.81 -0.05
N PHE A 149 -18.84 -15.87 0.88
CA PHE A 149 -19.27 -16.09 2.26
C PHE A 149 -20.77 -16.35 2.36
N ILE A 150 -21.60 -15.63 1.60
CA ILE A 150 -23.05 -15.86 1.55
C ILE A 150 -23.35 -17.27 1.03
N ALA A 151 -22.67 -17.72 -0.03
CA ALA A 151 -22.82 -19.06 -0.57
C ALA A 151 -22.41 -20.13 0.45
N LEU A 152 -21.25 -19.96 1.09
CA LEU A 152 -20.76 -20.87 2.12
C LEU A 152 -21.73 -20.98 3.31
N ALA A 153 -22.25 -19.85 3.78
CA ALA A 153 -23.22 -19.82 4.89
C ALA A 153 -24.54 -20.51 4.54
N ARG A 154 -24.98 -20.46 3.27
CA ARG A 154 -26.17 -21.21 2.82
C ARG A 154 -25.90 -22.70 2.82
N VAL A 155 -24.79 -23.14 2.22
CA VAL A 155 -24.40 -24.56 2.21
C VAL A 155 -24.25 -25.11 3.62
N GLY A 156 -23.61 -24.36 4.53
CA GLY A 156 -23.48 -24.76 5.93
C GLY A 156 -24.81 -24.88 6.65
N ARG A 157 -25.76 -23.96 6.40
CA ARG A 157 -27.12 -24.04 6.97
C ARG A 157 -27.89 -25.23 6.43
N ASP A 158 -27.81 -25.49 5.13
CA ASP A 158 -28.51 -26.60 4.50
C ASP A 158 -27.94 -27.94 4.98
N PHE A 159 -26.62 -28.04 5.12
CA PHE A 159 -25.95 -29.19 5.71
C PHE A 159 -26.39 -29.43 7.16
N ALA A 160 -26.38 -28.39 8.00
CA ALA A 160 -26.84 -28.50 9.39
C ALA A 160 -28.30 -28.98 9.48
N ARG A 161 -29.18 -28.51 8.57
CA ARG A 161 -30.59 -28.90 8.55
C ARG A 161 -30.84 -30.32 8.06
N SER A 162 -29.98 -30.84 7.19
CA SER A 162 -30.14 -32.17 6.61
C SER A 162 -29.52 -33.28 7.44
N TYR A 163 -28.50 -32.98 8.25
CA TYR A 163 -27.68 -33.97 8.95
C TYR A 163 -27.68 -33.84 10.49
N MET A 164 -28.27 -32.79 11.06
CA MET A 164 -28.58 -32.68 12.50
C MET A 164 -30.09 -32.64 12.70
#